data_AF-A0A072NTU7-F1
#
_entry.id   AF-A0A072NTU7-F1
#
_cell.length_a   1.000
_cell.length_b   1.000
_cell.length_c   1.000
_cell.angle_alpha   90.00
_cell.angle_beta   90.00
_cell.angle_gamma   90.00
#
_symmetry.space_group_name_H-M   'P 1'
#
loop_
_entity.id
_entity.type
_entity.pdbx_description
1 polymer ?
#
loop_
_entity_poly.entity_id
_entity_poly.type
_entity_poly.pdbx_seq_one_letter_code
_entity_poly.pdbx_strand_id
1 'polypeptide(L)'
;MLSRNGPLPSEPRLPLAQEYVRFTIETTSSVDLDPPSSGPLEKPPQPISDSRSSHTAQSSLKATNSVLSHYKNLHDVSSARSFSTIANDKRISPTPELTINLPNKKYTRIMRNIRWTVLSVYRRLNILVLTTNIAAIAALACRKILLSMTPESAATAVSVNLSIAVLIRQELVVNGLFWLFGKCPQSFPLRIRRLAAKIYHLGGIHSGAAMGATVWFAIFNVSIVNAYQTSNLLFHREALPAITVVLDVLLISIVVMAHPAIRARTHNTFEFIHRFAGWTSLALFWVLFGLLVDARMRAEGSTVTIQSAVGGNPIFWTLLIATISVASPWIWLRKVPVNAEPLSDHAIRLHFTYTNLPLCAAPRVSDSPLLEWHAFAGIPEQDGQGFSILVSRAGDWTAKLIRNPPTKLWVRGIPTMGVLHIAPIFKKVVLVATGSGIGPVLSLLTKVKINCRILWSTPNPEATYSSSVIDNVCHADPAAIIINTSVSGRPDLVNQSYELYAKSGAEAIFIISNPRVTRTVVYGLESRGVPIFAPIFDS
;
A
#
# COMPACT_ATOMS: atom_id res chain seq x y z
N MET A 1 26.03 -46.65 54.52
CA MET A 1 26.41 -47.54 53.41
C MET A 1 26.03 -46.87 52.09
N LEU A 2 27.05 -46.61 51.26
CA LEU A 2 27.06 -46.45 49.78
C LEU A 2 26.05 -45.45 49.15
N SER A 3 26.44 -44.26 48.68
CA SER A 3 27.36 -43.89 47.58
C SER A 3 26.74 -43.97 46.17
N ARG A 4 26.82 -42.81 45.49
CA ARG A 4 27.15 -42.56 44.06
C ARG A 4 26.06 -42.22 43.01
N ASN A 5 26.52 -41.30 42.13
CA ASN A 5 26.08 -40.89 40.78
C ASN A 5 25.18 -39.64 40.74
N GLY A 6 25.48 -38.53 40.06
CA GLY A 6 26.51 -38.14 39.09
C GLY A 6 26.09 -36.76 38.48
N PRO A 7 26.98 -35.97 37.84
CA PRO A 7 26.77 -34.54 37.61
C PRO A 7 26.17 -34.16 36.23
N LEU A 8 25.73 -32.90 36.15
CA LEU A 8 25.12 -32.16 35.03
C LEU A 8 25.93 -32.18 33.72
N PRO A 9 25.29 -32.11 32.53
CA PRO A 9 25.98 -31.95 31.26
C PRO A 9 26.30 -30.49 30.92
N SER A 10 27.54 -30.29 30.48
CA SER A 10 28.17 -29.05 30.02
C SER A 10 27.85 -28.70 28.56
N GLU A 11 27.77 -27.40 28.29
CA GLU A 11 27.69 -26.77 26.96
C GLU A 11 28.88 -27.13 26.05
N PRO A 12 28.68 -27.25 24.73
CA PRO A 12 29.77 -27.31 23.77
C PRO A 12 30.13 -25.92 23.23
N ARG A 13 31.37 -25.47 23.50
CA ARG A 13 32.07 -24.42 22.75
C ARG A 13 32.74 -25.02 21.51
N LEU A 14 32.65 -24.33 20.38
CA LEU A 14 33.45 -24.53 19.16
C LEU A 14 33.95 -23.15 18.65
N PRO A 15 35.03 -23.11 17.85
CA PRO A 15 36.19 -22.25 18.11
C PRO A 15 36.28 -21.00 17.24
N LEU A 16 37.05 -20.03 17.76
CA LEU A 16 37.54 -18.84 17.07
C LEU A 16 38.54 -19.23 15.96
N ALA A 17 38.28 -18.79 14.74
CA ALA A 17 39.28 -18.63 13.69
C ALA A 17 39.24 -17.17 13.22
N GLN A 18 40.31 -16.43 13.58
CA GLN A 18 40.63 -15.12 13.02
C GLN A 18 41.37 -15.35 11.70
N GLU A 19 40.77 -14.96 10.58
CA GLU A 19 41.51 -14.75 9.33
C GLU A 19 41.61 -13.25 9.06
N TYR A 20 42.84 -12.75 9.25
CA TYR A 20 43.31 -11.50 8.68
C TYR A 20 43.65 -11.75 7.21
N VAL A 21 42.99 -11.05 6.28
CA VAL A 21 43.48 -10.89 4.91
C VAL A 21 43.64 -9.39 4.63
N ARG A 22 44.91 -8.99 4.51
CA ARG A 22 45.36 -7.70 3.98
C ARG A 22 44.93 -7.57 2.52
N PHE A 23 44.29 -6.47 2.15
CA PHE A 23 44.27 -6.03 0.76
C PHE A 23 45.45 -5.09 0.53
N THR A 24 46.40 -5.58 -0.27
CA THR A 24 47.55 -4.86 -0.80
C THR A 24 47.08 -3.89 -1.88
N ILE A 25 47.59 -2.66 -1.82
CA ILE A 25 47.47 -1.65 -2.87
C ILE A 25 48.53 -2.00 -3.92
N GLU A 26 48.10 -2.36 -5.14
CA GLU A 26 48.96 -2.39 -6.32
C GLU A 26 48.59 -1.23 -7.24
N THR A 27 49.50 -0.27 -7.29
CA THR A 27 49.63 0.76 -8.31
C THR A 27 50.24 0.15 -9.58
N THR A 28 49.54 0.24 -10.71
CA THR A 28 50.14 0.12 -12.04
C THR A 28 49.67 1.25 -12.97
N SER A 29 50.68 2.04 -13.29
CA SER A 29 50.94 2.95 -14.42
C SER A 29 50.05 2.88 -15.69
N SER A 30 49.57 4.07 -16.07
CA SER A 30 49.61 4.71 -17.41
C SER A 30 49.44 3.86 -18.67
N VAL A 31 48.33 4.09 -19.36
CA VAL A 31 48.24 3.97 -20.83
C VAL A 31 47.55 5.23 -21.37
N ASP A 32 48.26 5.91 -22.27
CA ASP A 32 47.86 7.12 -22.98
C ASP A 32 46.67 6.87 -23.92
N LEU A 33 45.73 7.83 -23.98
CA LEU A 33 44.76 7.95 -25.05
C LEU A 33 44.65 9.42 -25.47
N ASP A 34 45.02 9.68 -26.72
CA ASP A 34 44.93 10.95 -27.43
C ASP A 34 43.49 11.50 -27.53
N PRO A 35 43.31 12.83 -27.64
CA PRO A 35 42.00 13.47 -27.69
C PRO A 35 41.45 13.50 -29.13
N PRO A 36 40.13 13.33 -29.36
CA PRO A 36 39.55 13.59 -30.67
C PRO A 36 39.17 15.07 -30.83
N SER A 37 39.34 15.49 -32.08
CA SER A 37 39.23 16.82 -32.65
C SER A 37 37.81 17.40 -32.69
N SER A 38 37.79 18.73 -32.73
CA SER A 38 36.64 19.62 -32.93
C SER A 38 36.04 19.57 -34.35
N GLY A 39 34.70 19.55 -34.44
CA GLY A 39 33.89 19.76 -35.66
C GLY A 39 32.39 19.80 -35.35
N PRO A 40 31.54 20.46 -36.15
CA PRO A 40 30.71 21.57 -35.67
C PRO A 40 29.25 21.27 -35.27
N LEU A 41 28.72 22.22 -34.50
CA LEU A 41 27.36 22.38 -33.95
C LEU A 41 26.22 22.24 -34.97
N GLU A 42 25.24 21.41 -34.65
CA GLU A 42 23.94 21.34 -35.32
C GLU A 42 22.82 21.90 -34.41
N LYS A 43 22.04 22.85 -34.95
CA LYS A 43 20.96 23.59 -34.26
C LYS A 43 19.71 22.71 -34.01
N PRO A 44 18.95 22.96 -32.94
CA PRO A 44 17.66 22.28 -32.71
C PRO A 44 16.52 22.93 -33.53
N PRO A 45 15.50 22.15 -33.96
CA PRO A 45 14.34 22.71 -34.65
C PRO A 45 13.33 23.30 -33.65
N GLN A 46 12.81 24.48 -34.00
CA GLN A 46 11.69 25.15 -33.33
C GLN A 46 10.33 24.52 -33.65
N PRO A 47 9.31 24.71 -32.79
CA PRO A 47 7.99 24.12 -32.95
C PRO A 47 7.09 24.95 -33.88
N ILE A 48 6.31 24.27 -34.73
CA ILE A 48 5.24 24.89 -35.52
C ILE A 48 3.98 24.99 -34.67
N SER A 49 3.43 26.19 -34.67
CA SER A 49 2.18 26.63 -34.08
C SER A 49 0.96 26.33 -34.98
N ASP A 50 -0.19 26.35 -34.32
CA ASP A 50 -1.46 26.93 -34.77
C ASP A 50 -2.71 26.06 -35.05
N SER A 51 -3.71 26.40 -34.22
CA SER A 51 -5.13 26.66 -34.53
C SER A 51 -6.07 25.46 -34.74
N ARG A 52 -7.02 25.21 -33.83
CA ARG A 52 -8.34 25.84 -33.56
C ARG A 52 -9.34 25.80 -34.73
N SER A 53 -10.37 24.97 -34.57
CA SER A 53 -11.83 25.24 -34.73
C SER A 53 -12.55 23.89 -34.99
N SER A 54 -13.38 23.35 -34.09
CA SER A 54 -14.80 23.64 -33.78
C SER A 54 -15.78 23.41 -34.94
N HIS A 55 -16.75 22.50 -34.69
CA HIS A 55 -18.14 22.35 -35.18
C HIS A 55 -18.44 20.87 -35.51
N THR A 56 -19.13 20.12 -34.64
CA THR A 56 -20.60 19.94 -34.53
C THR A 56 -21.27 19.48 -35.83
N ALA A 57 -21.70 18.21 -35.89
CA ALA A 57 -23.02 17.80 -36.41
C ALA A 57 -23.26 16.29 -36.24
N GLN A 58 -24.41 15.97 -35.67
CA GLN A 58 -25.08 14.67 -35.69
C GLN A 58 -25.71 14.44 -37.08
N SER A 59 -25.79 13.19 -37.56
CA SER A 59 -27.04 12.47 -37.84
C SER A 59 -26.89 11.32 -38.86
N SER A 60 -27.43 10.15 -38.47
CA SER A 60 -28.20 9.16 -39.25
C SER A 60 -27.74 8.66 -40.64
N LEU A 61 -27.67 7.32 -40.77
CA LEU A 61 -28.45 6.46 -41.71
C LEU A 61 -27.83 5.04 -41.68
N LYS A 62 -28.38 4.09 -40.93
CA LYS A 62 -29.21 2.95 -41.38
C LYS A 62 -28.95 2.43 -42.82
N ALA A 63 -28.53 1.15 -42.81
CA ALA A 63 -28.90 0.05 -43.70
C ALA A 63 -28.31 -0.02 -45.12
N THR A 64 -27.48 -1.04 -45.36
CA THR A 64 -27.80 -2.07 -46.37
C THR A 64 -27.07 -3.38 -46.07
N ASN A 65 -27.83 -4.47 -46.19
CA ASN A 65 -27.39 -5.86 -46.12
C ASN A 65 -26.69 -6.30 -47.41
N SER A 66 -26.10 -7.50 -47.31
CA SER A 66 -25.76 -8.46 -48.38
C SER A 66 -24.49 -8.20 -49.19
N VAL A 67 -23.42 -8.95 -48.88
CA VAL A 67 -22.86 -9.93 -49.83
C VAL A 67 -22.37 -11.14 -49.01
N LEU A 68 -22.98 -12.29 -49.27
CA LEU A 68 -22.56 -13.60 -48.78
C LEU A 68 -21.68 -14.27 -49.85
N SER A 69 -20.75 -15.10 -49.39
CA SER A 69 -20.22 -16.30 -50.06
C SER A 69 -19.15 -16.16 -51.16
N HIS A 70 -17.88 -16.30 -50.78
CA HIS A 70 -17.00 -17.24 -51.47
C HIS A 70 -15.81 -17.64 -50.59
N TYR A 71 -15.84 -18.90 -50.12
CA TYR A 71 -14.74 -19.88 -50.07
C TYR A 71 -14.97 -20.86 -48.92
N LYS A 72 -15.46 -22.05 -49.30
CA LYS A 72 -15.45 -23.27 -48.49
C LYS A 72 -14.24 -24.12 -48.91
N ASN A 73 -13.51 -24.54 -47.90
CA ASN A 73 -12.74 -25.79 -47.75
C ASN A 73 -11.49 -26.01 -48.60
N LEU A 74 -10.38 -26.29 -47.90
CA LEU A 74 -9.79 -27.63 -47.87
C LEU A 74 -8.76 -27.80 -46.73
N HIS A 75 -8.87 -28.97 -46.09
CA HIS A 75 -7.92 -29.72 -45.24
C HIS A 75 -7.90 -29.55 -43.71
N ASP A 76 -8.59 -30.53 -43.10
CA ASP A 76 -8.33 -31.20 -41.82
C ASP A 76 -6.85 -31.28 -41.40
N VAL A 77 -6.58 -30.92 -40.15
CA VAL A 77 -5.78 -31.67 -39.15
C VAL A 77 -6.10 -31.06 -37.77
N SER A 78 -6.31 -31.91 -36.77
CA SER A 78 -6.42 -31.63 -35.32
C SER A 78 -7.83 -31.64 -34.71
N SER A 79 -8.40 -32.83 -34.66
CA SER A 79 -9.50 -33.25 -33.79
C SER A 79 -9.15 -33.26 -32.28
N ALA A 80 -7.97 -32.76 -31.87
CA ALA A 80 -7.57 -32.65 -30.47
C ALA A 80 -7.90 -31.27 -29.85
N ARG A 81 -8.09 -30.21 -30.64
CA ARG A 81 -8.44 -28.86 -30.11
C ARG A 81 -9.93 -28.69 -29.78
N SER A 82 -10.82 -29.42 -30.44
CA SER A 82 -12.26 -29.24 -30.27
C SER A 82 -12.81 -29.86 -28.98
N PHE A 83 -12.13 -30.88 -28.43
CA PHE A 83 -12.55 -31.53 -27.19
C PHE A 83 -12.17 -30.73 -25.94
N SER A 84 -11.06 -29.99 -25.98
CA SER A 84 -10.64 -29.10 -24.88
C SER A 84 -11.50 -27.84 -24.77
N THR A 85 -12.01 -27.32 -25.89
CA THR A 85 -12.93 -26.15 -25.88
C THR A 85 -14.30 -26.52 -25.31
N ILE A 86 -14.86 -27.68 -25.68
CA ILE A 86 -16.18 -28.13 -25.23
C ILE A 86 -16.19 -28.53 -23.75
N ALA A 87 -15.09 -29.09 -23.23
CA ALA A 87 -14.96 -29.41 -21.80
C ALA A 87 -14.75 -28.16 -20.91
N ASN A 88 -14.16 -27.09 -21.46
CA ASN A 88 -13.92 -25.83 -20.73
C ASN A 88 -15.13 -24.90 -20.71
N ASP A 89 -15.99 -24.90 -21.73
CA ASP A 89 -17.21 -24.08 -21.75
C ASP A 89 -18.18 -24.42 -20.59
N LYS A 90 -18.12 -25.63 -20.03
CA LYS A 90 -18.89 -26.00 -18.83
C LYS A 90 -18.39 -25.35 -17.53
N ARG A 91 -17.13 -24.87 -17.47
CA ARG A 91 -16.54 -24.27 -16.25
C ARG A 91 -16.87 -22.79 -16.09
N ILE A 92 -17.21 -22.12 -17.18
CA ILE A 92 -17.60 -20.71 -17.21
C ILE A 92 -19.13 -20.66 -17.21
N SER A 93 -19.71 -20.45 -16.04
CA SER A 93 -21.17 -20.48 -15.90
C SER A 93 -21.82 -19.20 -16.44
N PRO A 94 -23.02 -19.29 -17.06
CA PRO A 94 -23.91 -18.13 -17.12
C PRO A 94 -24.17 -17.63 -15.70
N THR A 95 -24.49 -16.34 -15.56
CA THR A 95 -24.78 -15.71 -14.27
C THR A 95 -25.74 -16.60 -13.48
N PRO A 96 -25.36 -17.13 -12.30
CA PRO A 96 -26.23 -18.04 -11.57
C PRO A 96 -27.54 -17.31 -11.24
N GLU A 97 -28.67 -17.99 -11.45
CA GLU A 97 -29.98 -17.47 -11.08
C GLU A 97 -30.02 -17.22 -9.58
N LEU A 98 -30.46 -16.02 -9.22
CA LEU A 98 -30.52 -15.59 -7.82
C LEU A 98 -31.70 -16.27 -7.14
N THR A 99 -31.44 -17.19 -6.21
CA THR A 99 -32.52 -17.89 -5.50
C THR A 99 -32.79 -17.31 -4.11
N ILE A 100 -31.95 -16.39 -3.64
CA ILE A 100 -32.07 -15.76 -2.32
C ILE A 100 -32.24 -14.25 -2.49
N ASN A 101 -33.35 -13.72 -1.99
CA ASN A 101 -33.58 -12.29 -1.91
C ASN A 101 -32.61 -11.63 -0.92
N LEU A 102 -32.06 -10.48 -1.31
CA LEU A 102 -31.26 -9.67 -0.40
C LEU A 102 -32.09 -9.25 0.82
N PRO A 103 -31.54 -9.37 2.03
CA PRO A 103 -32.21 -8.90 3.22
C PRO A 103 -32.35 -7.38 3.18
N ASN A 104 -33.37 -6.88 3.88
CA ASN A 104 -33.55 -5.45 4.06
C ASN A 104 -32.35 -4.84 4.79
N LYS A 105 -32.02 -3.60 4.44
CA LYS A 105 -30.95 -2.85 5.09
C LYS A 105 -31.38 -2.54 6.53
N LYS A 106 -30.49 -2.76 7.51
CA LYS A 106 -30.84 -2.69 8.95
C LYS A 106 -31.24 -1.29 9.43
N TYR A 107 -30.73 -0.24 8.78
CA TYR A 107 -30.85 1.13 9.24
C TYR A 107 -31.42 2.05 8.16
N THR A 108 -32.01 3.17 8.60
CA THR A 108 -32.46 4.26 7.72
C THR A 108 -31.32 4.76 6.83
N ARG A 109 -31.67 5.37 5.69
CA ARG A 109 -30.67 5.88 4.72
C ARG A 109 -29.68 6.85 5.36
N ILE A 110 -30.17 7.73 6.23
CA ILE A 110 -29.36 8.73 6.94
C ILE A 110 -28.36 8.03 7.87
N MET A 111 -28.84 7.17 8.77
CA MET A 111 -27.97 6.51 9.75
C MET A 111 -26.94 5.56 9.10
N ARG A 112 -27.33 4.90 8.00
CA ARG A 112 -26.43 4.09 7.18
C ARG A 112 -25.32 4.92 6.53
N ASN A 113 -25.67 6.09 5.98
CA ASN A 113 -24.69 7.00 5.38
C ASN A 113 -23.74 7.56 6.43
N ILE A 114 -24.24 7.96 7.59
CA ILE A 114 -23.40 8.42 8.70
C ILE A 114 -22.44 7.31 9.11
N ARG A 115 -22.94 6.09 9.38
CA ARG A 115 -22.12 4.99 9.90
C ARG A 115 -21.08 4.46 8.91
N TRP A 116 -21.44 4.29 7.64
CA TRP A 116 -20.60 3.56 6.67
C TRP A 116 -19.94 4.45 5.62
N THR A 117 -20.41 5.69 5.46
CA THR A 117 -19.81 6.65 4.51
C THR A 117 -19.08 7.77 5.22
N VAL A 118 -19.70 8.42 6.21
CA VAL A 118 -19.08 9.54 6.94
C VAL A 118 -18.12 9.03 8.01
N LEU A 119 -18.52 8.06 8.82
CA LEU A 119 -17.76 7.46 9.91
C LEU A 119 -17.19 6.08 9.51
N SER A 120 -16.58 6.00 8.33
CA SER A 120 -15.80 4.82 7.94
C SER A 120 -14.77 4.48 9.03
N VAL A 121 -14.32 3.22 9.11
CA VAL A 121 -13.36 2.80 10.16
C VAL A 121 -12.10 3.67 10.10
N TYR A 122 -11.56 3.90 8.90
CA TYR A 122 -10.51 4.88 8.64
C TYR A 122 -10.78 6.24 9.31
N ARG A 123 -11.94 6.86 9.06
CA ARG A 123 -12.27 8.19 9.59
C ARG A 123 -12.50 8.17 11.09
N ARG A 124 -13.01 7.09 11.64
CA ARG A 124 -13.14 6.91 13.10
C ARG A 124 -11.78 6.84 13.78
N LEU A 125 -10.81 6.14 13.18
CA LEU A 125 -9.44 6.10 13.69
C LEU A 125 -8.76 7.47 13.58
N ASN A 126 -8.97 8.20 12.48
CA ASN A 126 -8.51 9.58 12.36
C ASN A 126 -9.12 10.47 13.47
N ILE A 127 -10.45 10.50 13.59
CA ILE A 127 -11.17 11.28 14.60
C ILE A 127 -10.70 10.91 16.02
N LEU A 128 -10.46 9.62 16.29
CA LEU A 128 -9.95 9.16 17.58
C LEU A 128 -8.60 9.83 17.91
N VAL A 129 -7.62 9.75 16.99
CA VAL A 129 -6.31 10.36 17.19
C VAL A 129 -6.40 11.89 17.31
N LEU A 130 -7.23 12.52 16.48
CA LEU A 130 -7.41 13.96 16.50
C LEU A 130 -8.11 14.43 17.78
N THR A 131 -9.10 13.68 18.27
CA THR A 131 -9.80 13.98 19.53
C THR A 131 -8.83 13.91 20.72
N THR A 132 -7.93 12.92 20.75
CA THR A 132 -6.89 12.84 21.79
C THR A 132 -5.97 14.07 21.77
N ASN A 133 -5.56 14.53 20.58
CA ASN A 133 -4.76 15.75 20.45
C ASN A 133 -5.54 17.01 20.89
N ILE A 134 -6.79 17.16 20.43
CA ILE A 134 -7.65 18.29 20.82
C ILE A 134 -7.91 18.29 22.33
N ALA A 135 -8.15 17.12 22.94
CA ALA A 135 -8.34 17.00 24.38
C ALA A 135 -7.08 17.43 25.16
N ALA A 136 -5.89 17.07 24.69
CA ALA A 136 -4.64 17.53 25.27
C ALA A 136 -4.48 19.06 25.15
N ILE A 137 -4.75 19.64 23.97
CA ILE A 137 -4.73 21.09 23.75
C ILE A 137 -5.72 21.81 24.67
N ALA A 138 -6.96 21.31 24.75
CA ALA A 138 -8.01 21.86 25.60
C ALA A 138 -7.64 21.79 27.09
N ALA A 139 -7.07 20.67 27.55
CA ALA A 139 -6.59 20.53 28.92
C ALA A 139 -5.49 21.54 29.26
N LEU A 140 -4.53 21.76 28.36
CA LEU A 140 -3.47 22.77 28.54
C LEU A 140 -4.03 24.21 28.48
N ALA A 141 -5.02 24.46 27.63
CA ALA A 141 -5.71 25.75 27.53
C ALA A 141 -6.49 26.08 28.80
N CYS A 142 -7.25 25.12 29.35
CA CYS A 142 -7.99 25.28 30.60
C CYS A 142 -7.06 25.57 31.78
N ARG A 143 -5.83 25.02 31.76
CA ARG A 143 -4.78 25.33 32.76
C ARG A 143 -4.07 26.66 32.51
N LYS A 144 -4.40 27.38 31.43
CA LYS A 144 -3.73 28.62 30.97
C LYS A 144 -2.23 28.46 30.69
N ILE A 145 -1.77 27.22 30.45
CA ILE A 145 -0.35 26.92 30.18
C ILE A 145 -0.08 26.83 28.66
N LEU A 146 -1.11 26.62 27.84
CA LEU A 146 -0.95 26.37 26.40
C LEU A 146 -0.12 27.46 25.68
N LEU A 147 -0.43 28.74 25.92
CA LEU A 147 0.26 29.86 25.27
C LEU A 147 1.60 30.21 25.95
N SER A 148 1.80 29.83 27.20
CA SER A 148 3.05 30.02 27.93
C SER A 148 3.98 28.80 27.86
N MET A 149 3.64 27.81 27.03
CA MET A 149 4.39 26.58 26.90
C MET A 149 5.74 26.82 26.22
N THR A 150 6.78 26.11 26.64
CA THR A 150 8.10 26.23 26.03
C THR A 150 8.10 25.67 24.60
N PRO A 151 8.96 26.19 23.70
CA PRO A 151 9.17 25.61 22.37
C PRO A 151 9.48 24.12 22.41
N GLU A 152 10.26 23.65 23.39
CA GLU A 152 10.62 22.23 23.52
C GLU A 152 9.41 21.33 23.80
N SER A 153 8.48 21.78 24.65
CA SER A 153 7.28 21.00 24.97
C SER A 153 6.32 20.93 23.78
N ALA A 154 6.16 22.04 23.05
CA ALA A 154 5.38 22.05 21.81
C ALA A 154 6.03 21.16 20.73
N ALA A 155 7.35 21.26 20.54
CA ALA A 155 8.11 20.46 19.58
C ALA A 155 8.07 18.96 19.91
N THR A 156 8.02 18.58 21.20
CA THR A 156 7.83 17.19 21.62
C THR A 156 6.47 16.65 21.17
N ALA A 157 5.40 17.44 21.30
CA ALA A 157 4.07 17.04 20.82
C ALA A 157 4.03 16.89 19.29
N VAL A 158 4.74 17.76 18.56
CA VAL A 158 4.93 17.64 17.10
C VAL A 158 5.66 16.35 16.76
N SER A 159 6.82 16.10 17.37
CA SER A 159 7.68 14.97 17.03
C SER A 159 7.00 13.64 17.33
N VAL A 160 6.29 13.51 18.46
CA VAL A 160 5.52 12.31 18.80
C VAL A 160 4.43 12.03 17.76
N ASN A 161 3.66 13.04 17.36
CA ASN A 161 2.63 12.87 16.33
C ASN A 161 3.24 12.50 14.97
N LEU A 162 4.36 13.12 14.56
CA LEU A 162 5.07 12.76 13.34
C LEU A 162 5.60 11.32 13.38
N SER A 163 6.20 10.90 14.50
CA SER A 163 6.68 9.53 14.67
C SER A 163 5.54 8.51 14.57
N ILE A 164 4.37 8.77 15.19
CA ILE A 164 3.19 7.90 15.06
C ILE A 164 2.72 7.85 13.61
N ALA A 165 2.65 9.01 12.93
CA ALA A 165 2.24 9.09 11.53
C ALA A 165 3.16 8.25 10.63
N VAL A 166 4.47 8.28 10.85
CA VAL A 166 5.45 7.49 10.11
C VAL A 166 5.39 6.00 10.47
N LEU A 167 5.44 5.67 11.76
CA LEU A 167 5.56 4.29 12.24
C LEU A 167 4.39 3.42 11.80
N ILE A 168 3.16 3.93 11.83
CA ILE A 168 1.97 3.16 11.45
C ILE A 168 1.93 2.82 9.95
N ARG A 169 2.81 3.44 9.14
CA ARG A 169 3.02 3.15 7.72
C ARG A 169 4.31 2.36 7.45
N GLN A 170 5.12 2.10 8.47
CA GLN A 170 6.37 1.36 8.33
C GLN A 170 6.09 -0.14 8.16
N GLU A 171 6.80 -0.80 7.24
CA GLU A 171 6.56 -2.17 6.79
C GLU A 171 6.63 -3.25 7.89
N LEU A 172 7.61 -3.19 8.79
CA LEU A 172 7.74 -4.04 9.98
C LEU A 172 6.60 -3.83 10.97
N VAL A 173 6.19 -2.57 11.21
CA VAL A 173 5.07 -2.27 12.12
C VAL A 173 3.76 -2.79 11.52
N VAL A 174 3.53 -2.51 10.24
CA VAL A 174 2.37 -3.03 9.50
C VAL A 174 2.36 -4.56 9.55
N ASN A 175 3.46 -5.22 9.18
CA ASN A 175 3.55 -6.67 9.18
C ASN A 175 3.39 -7.26 10.59
N GLY A 176 3.96 -6.64 11.62
CA GLY A 176 3.80 -7.05 13.01
C GLY A 176 2.35 -6.98 13.47
N LEU A 177 1.63 -5.91 13.10
CA LEU A 177 0.21 -5.78 13.38
C LEU A 177 -0.61 -6.83 12.63
N PHE A 178 -0.38 -7.01 11.32
CA PHE A 178 -1.09 -8.05 10.55
C PHE A 178 -0.82 -9.45 11.07
N TRP A 179 0.43 -9.75 11.47
CA TRP A 179 0.79 -11.00 12.10
C TRP A 179 0.05 -11.19 13.43
N LEU A 180 0.06 -10.19 14.31
CA LEU A 180 -0.59 -10.25 15.62
C LEU A 180 -2.11 -10.47 15.50
N PHE A 181 -2.79 -9.65 14.68
CA PHE A 181 -4.24 -9.76 14.49
C PHE A 181 -4.63 -10.96 13.62
N GLY A 182 -3.73 -11.44 12.74
CA GLY A 182 -3.89 -12.66 11.96
C GLY A 182 -3.77 -13.95 12.78
N LYS A 183 -3.24 -13.88 14.01
CA LYS A 183 -3.22 -14.99 14.98
C LYS A 183 -4.48 -15.07 15.84
N CYS A 184 -5.51 -14.25 15.59
CA CYS A 184 -6.77 -14.31 16.34
C CYS A 184 -7.42 -15.72 16.22
N PRO A 185 -7.62 -16.46 17.34
CA PRO A 185 -8.12 -17.82 17.29
C PRO A 185 -9.54 -17.92 16.70
N GLN A 186 -9.81 -18.97 15.93
CA GLN A 186 -11.15 -19.23 15.37
C GLN A 186 -12.21 -19.54 16.45
N SER A 187 -11.79 -19.89 17.67
CA SER A 187 -12.65 -20.10 18.83
C SER A 187 -13.22 -18.80 19.40
N PHE A 188 -12.60 -17.65 19.12
CA PHE A 188 -13.08 -16.38 19.64
C PHE A 188 -14.44 -16.01 19.03
N PRO A 189 -15.30 -15.31 19.80
CA PRO A 189 -16.56 -14.80 19.28
C PRO A 189 -16.38 -14.05 17.98
N LEU A 190 -17.28 -14.27 17.01
CA LEU A 190 -17.19 -13.68 15.68
C LEU A 190 -17.10 -12.15 15.71
N ARG A 191 -17.65 -11.49 16.75
CA ARG A 191 -17.49 -10.04 16.97
C ARG A 191 -16.04 -9.60 17.13
N ILE A 192 -15.23 -10.36 17.90
CA ILE A 192 -13.82 -10.04 18.12
C ILE A 192 -13.03 -10.25 16.84
N ARG A 193 -13.25 -11.36 16.15
CA ARG A 193 -12.60 -11.66 14.86
C ARG A 193 -12.93 -10.61 13.79
N ARG A 194 -14.19 -10.14 13.74
CA ARG A 194 -14.59 -9.03 12.86
C ARG A 194 -13.87 -7.71 13.20
N LEU A 195 -13.55 -7.46 14.46
CA LEU A 195 -12.81 -6.27 14.87
C LEU A 195 -11.33 -6.40 14.51
N ALA A 196 -10.71 -7.55 14.79
CA ALA A 196 -9.34 -7.87 14.42
C ALA A 196 -9.12 -7.74 12.89
N ALA A 197 -10.08 -8.23 12.09
CA ALA A 197 -10.05 -8.12 10.64
C ALA A 197 -10.08 -6.69 10.10
N LYS A 198 -10.40 -5.68 10.91
CA LYS A 198 -10.40 -4.26 10.50
C LYS A 198 -9.02 -3.59 10.65
N ILE A 199 -7.96 -4.35 10.94
CA ILE A 199 -6.60 -3.82 11.12
C ILE A 199 -6.09 -3.04 9.91
N TYR A 200 -6.51 -3.39 8.68
CA TYR A 200 -6.06 -2.74 7.45
C TYR A 200 -6.47 -1.25 7.30
N HIS A 201 -7.21 -0.67 8.25
CA HIS A 201 -7.58 0.75 8.29
C HIS A 201 -6.52 1.67 8.95
N LEU A 202 -5.27 1.21 9.07
CA LEU A 202 -4.14 1.92 9.69
C LEU A 202 -3.93 3.35 9.17
N GLY A 203 -4.30 3.61 7.91
CA GLY A 203 -4.19 4.94 7.32
C GLY A 203 -4.97 6.04 8.03
N GLY A 204 -6.01 5.68 8.80
CA GLY A 204 -6.74 6.63 9.64
C GLY A 204 -5.88 7.19 10.76
N ILE A 205 -5.07 6.35 11.40
CA ILE A 205 -4.12 6.75 12.46
C ILE A 205 -3.04 7.67 11.85
N HIS A 206 -2.49 7.27 10.71
CA HIS A 206 -1.49 8.08 9.99
C HIS A 206 -2.02 9.49 9.71
N SER A 207 -3.21 9.60 9.12
CA SER A 207 -3.80 10.89 8.78
C SER A 207 -4.14 11.74 10.01
N GLY A 208 -4.71 11.13 11.06
CA GLY A 208 -5.01 11.85 12.31
C GLY A 208 -3.76 12.36 13.02
N ALA A 209 -2.69 11.55 13.05
CA ALA A 209 -1.41 11.93 13.66
C ALA A 209 -0.69 13.00 12.82
N ALA A 210 -0.69 12.90 11.49
CA ALA A 210 -0.11 13.92 10.63
C ALA A 210 -0.83 15.28 10.78
N MET A 211 -2.17 15.29 10.81
CA MET A 211 -2.95 16.51 11.09
C MET A 211 -2.65 17.05 12.50
N GLY A 212 -2.57 16.16 13.49
CA GLY A 212 -2.19 16.51 14.87
C GLY A 212 -0.82 17.18 14.92
N ALA A 213 0.18 16.63 14.22
CA ALA A 213 1.51 17.23 14.11
C ALA A 213 1.46 18.64 13.53
N THR A 214 0.70 18.86 12.45
CA THR A 214 0.54 20.19 11.85
C THR A 214 -0.10 21.20 12.81
N VAL A 215 -1.13 20.79 13.56
CA VAL A 215 -1.78 21.66 14.56
C VAL A 215 -0.82 21.99 15.71
N TRP A 216 -0.10 21.00 16.23
CA TRP A 216 0.93 21.24 17.25
C TRP A 216 2.09 22.08 16.74
N PHE A 217 2.40 22.01 15.45
CA PHE A 217 3.45 22.82 14.84
C PHE A 217 3.04 24.30 14.77
N ALA A 218 1.76 24.59 14.51
CA ALA A 218 1.24 25.94 14.65
C ALA A 218 1.34 26.46 16.10
N ILE A 219 1.06 25.62 17.10
CA ILE A 219 1.24 25.97 18.52
C ILE A 219 2.74 26.19 18.85
N PHE A 220 3.63 25.38 18.27
CA PHE A 220 5.06 25.55 18.38
C PHE A 220 5.54 26.89 17.79
N ASN A 221 4.98 27.32 16.65
CA ASN A 221 5.32 28.64 16.10
C ASN A 221 4.90 29.77 17.03
N VAL A 222 3.74 29.66 17.69
CA VAL A 222 3.31 30.63 18.72
C VAL A 222 4.28 30.65 19.90
N SER A 223 4.74 29.49 20.39
CA SER A 223 5.70 29.44 21.50
C SER A 223 7.08 29.99 21.12
N ILE A 224 7.52 29.84 19.87
CA ILE A 224 8.73 30.48 19.35
C ILE A 224 8.60 32.00 19.36
N VAL A 225 7.47 32.55 18.89
CA VAL A 225 7.21 34.00 18.91
C VAL A 225 7.22 34.54 20.35
N ASN A 226 6.56 33.85 21.27
CA ASN A 226 6.52 34.25 22.69
C ASN A 226 7.90 34.18 23.35
N ALA A 227 8.72 33.18 22.99
CA ALA A 227 10.10 33.06 23.48
C ALA A 227 10.98 34.22 23.01
N TYR A 228 10.80 34.72 21.78
CA TYR A 228 11.48 35.93 21.30
C TYR A 228 11.04 37.20 22.05
N GLN A 229 9.74 37.35 22.33
CA GLN A 229 9.21 38.51 23.06
C GLN A 229 9.72 38.58 24.50
N THR A 230 10.03 37.44 25.10
CA THR A 230 10.51 37.33 26.49
C THR A 230 12.04 37.32 26.57
N SER A 231 12.75 37.56 25.45
CA SER A 231 14.22 37.49 25.34
C SER A 231 14.84 36.14 25.76
N ASN A 232 14.03 35.06 25.77
CA ASN A 232 14.47 33.72 26.15
C ASN A 232 15.17 32.98 25.00
N LEU A 233 15.11 33.52 23.78
CA LEU A 233 15.68 32.92 22.58
C LEU A 233 16.38 34.00 21.74
N LEU A 234 17.60 34.38 22.12
CA LEU A 234 18.34 35.46 21.43
C LEU A 234 19.19 34.95 20.26
N PHE A 235 19.58 33.68 20.28
CA PHE A 235 20.35 33.04 19.22
C PHE A 235 19.43 32.58 18.07
N HIS A 236 19.99 32.56 16.85
CA HIS A 236 19.30 32.08 15.62
C HIS A 236 17.98 32.80 15.29
N ARG A 237 17.86 34.08 15.67
CA ARG A 237 16.66 34.91 15.51
C ARG A 237 16.11 34.98 14.08
N GLU A 238 16.97 34.89 13.07
CA GLU A 238 16.57 34.90 11.66
C GLU A 238 16.34 33.48 11.10
N ALA A 239 17.19 32.53 11.47
CA ALA A 239 17.17 31.18 10.90
C ALA A 239 15.96 30.36 11.37
N LEU A 240 15.59 30.47 12.65
CA LEU A 240 14.49 29.71 13.22
C LEU A 240 13.13 30.07 12.59
N PRO A 241 12.70 31.35 12.50
CA PRO A 241 11.47 31.73 11.79
C PRO A 241 11.48 31.35 10.31
N ALA A 242 12.62 31.49 9.63
CA ALA A 242 12.72 31.11 8.23
C ALA A 242 12.44 29.61 8.02
N ILE A 243 13.05 28.75 8.87
CA ILE A 243 12.84 27.30 8.81
C ILE A 243 11.40 26.93 9.17
N THR A 244 10.80 27.57 10.17
CA THR A 244 9.42 27.25 10.56
C THR A 244 8.41 27.66 9.50
N VAL A 245 8.59 28.80 8.84
CA VAL A 245 7.73 29.20 7.70
C VAL A 245 7.85 28.22 6.54
N VAL A 246 9.06 27.77 6.21
CA VAL A 246 9.24 26.74 5.16
C VAL A 246 8.55 25.43 5.57
N LEU A 247 8.71 25.00 6.82
CA LEU A 247 8.02 23.82 7.35
C LEU A 247 6.49 23.97 7.31
N ASP A 248 5.93 25.14 7.64
CA ASP A 248 4.49 25.41 7.53
C ASP A 248 4.01 25.21 6.09
N VAL A 249 4.70 25.79 5.12
CA VAL A 249 4.36 25.64 3.68
C VAL A 249 4.40 24.18 3.27
N LEU A 250 5.44 23.42 3.67
CA LEU A 250 5.57 22.01 3.34
C LEU A 250 4.45 21.16 3.98
N LEU A 251 4.21 21.33 5.29
CA LEU A 251 3.20 20.57 6.02
C LEU A 251 1.79 20.88 5.52
N ILE A 252 1.46 22.15 5.29
CA ILE A 252 0.16 22.56 4.73
C ILE A 252 0.00 21.99 3.32
N SER A 253 1.04 22.05 2.48
CA SER A 253 1.00 21.47 1.14
C SER A 253 0.71 19.97 1.18
N ILE A 254 1.36 19.22 2.09
CA ILE A 254 1.10 17.79 2.29
C ILE A 254 -0.36 17.56 2.72
N VAL A 255 -0.87 18.31 3.71
CA VAL A 255 -2.25 18.16 4.21
C VAL A 255 -3.28 18.50 3.14
N VAL A 256 -3.09 19.58 2.38
CA VAL A 256 -3.99 19.99 1.29
C VAL A 256 -4.00 18.94 0.20
N MET A 257 -2.84 18.47 -0.26
CA MET A 257 -2.75 17.46 -1.31
C MET A 257 -3.29 16.10 -0.84
N ALA A 258 -3.20 15.79 0.46
CA ALA A 258 -3.76 14.58 1.05
C ALA A 258 -5.30 14.62 1.16
N HIS A 259 -5.95 15.78 0.94
CA HIS A 259 -7.40 15.86 0.99
C HIS A 259 -8.04 14.90 -0.03
N PRO A 260 -9.01 14.03 0.37
CA PRO A 260 -9.47 12.93 -0.48
C PRO A 260 -9.97 13.35 -1.87
N ALA A 261 -10.59 14.52 -1.99
CA ALA A 261 -11.09 15.02 -3.27
C ALA A 261 -9.97 15.51 -4.20
N ILE A 262 -8.89 16.07 -3.63
CA ILE A 262 -7.73 16.55 -4.39
C ILE A 262 -6.88 15.35 -4.78
N ARG A 263 -6.50 14.51 -3.80
CA ARG A 263 -5.72 13.29 -4.02
C ARG A 263 -6.32 12.39 -5.10
N ALA A 264 -7.64 12.19 -5.11
CA ALA A 264 -8.29 11.35 -6.11
C ALA A 264 -8.23 11.92 -7.55
N ARG A 265 -8.08 13.24 -7.70
CA ARG A 265 -7.97 13.92 -9.00
C ARG A 265 -6.52 14.05 -9.45
N THR A 266 -5.60 14.34 -8.52
CA THR A 266 -4.19 14.63 -8.80
C THR A 266 -3.28 13.68 -8.03
N HIS A 267 -3.51 12.37 -8.20
CA HIS A 267 -2.81 11.32 -7.44
C HIS A 267 -1.28 11.41 -7.58
N ASN A 268 -0.78 11.51 -8.80
CA ASN A 268 0.66 11.58 -9.07
C ASN A 268 1.31 12.82 -8.44
N THR A 269 0.64 13.97 -8.50
CA THR A 269 1.11 15.21 -7.87
C THR A 269 1.12 15.08 -6.35
N PHE A 270 0.10 14.45 -5.76
CA PHE A 270 0.07 14.14 -4.33
C PHE A 270 1.25 13.25 -3.94
N GLU A 271 1.49 12.15 -4.67
CA GLU A 271 2.59 11.23 -4.37
C GLU A 271 3.96 11.93 -4.44
N PHE A 272 4.14 12.81 -5.43
CA PHE A 272 5.36 13.61 -5.58
C PHE A 272 5.54 14.57 -4.41
N ILE A 273 4.55 15.42 -4.13
CA ILE A 273 4.62 16.41 -3.05
C ILE A 273 4.83 15.71 -1.71
N HIS A 274 4.02 14.68 -1.41
CA HIS A 274 4.13 13.95 -0.15
C HIS A 274 5.52 13.32 0.04
N ARG A 275 6.15 12.83 -1.04
CA ARG A 275 7.49 12.24 -0.97
C ARG A 275 8.56 13.30 -0.73
N PHE A 276 8.66 14.29 -1.61
CA PHE A 276 9.75 15.27 -1.56
C PHE A 276 9.57 16.23 -0.39
N ALA A 277 8.37 16.78 -0.19
CA ALA A 277 8.10 17.62 0.98
C ALA A 277 8.26 16.84 2.29
N GLY A 278 7.95 15.54 2.31
CA GLY A 278 8.18 14.69 3.48
C GLY A 278 9.66 14.57 3.85
N TRP A 279 10.53 14.27 2.88
CA TRP A 279 11.99 14.20 3.10
C TRP A 279 12.58 15.56 3.49
N THR A 280 12.18 16.63 2.79
CA THR A 280 12.63 17.99 3.10
C THR A 280 12.18 18.39 4.51
N SER A 281 10.94 18.11 4.89
CA SER A 281 10.44 18.41 6.24
C SER A 281 11.22 17.66 7.30
N LEU A 282 11.51 16.37 7.09
CA LEU A 282 12.30 15.57 8.03
C LEU A 282 13.71 16.14 8.24
N ALA A 283 14.38 16.55 7.16
CA ALA A 283 15.69 17.20 7.25
C ALA A 283 15.61 18.54 7.99
N LEU A 284 14.61 19.37 7.69
CA LEU A 284 14.39 20.65 8.36
C LEU A 284 14.04 20.48 9.84
N PHE A 285 13.33 19.43 10.24
CA PHE A 285 13.08 19.13 11.65
C PHE A 285 14.37 18.77 12.41
N TRP A 286 15.32 18.07 11.78
CA TRP A 286 16.65 17.85 12.37
C TRP A 286 17.44 19.14 12.54
N VAL A 287 17.42 20.03 11.54
CA VAL A 287 18.05 21.34 11.62
C VAL A 287 17.40 22.17 12.73
N LEU A 288 16.07 22.22 12.77
CA LEU A 288 15.30 22.93 13.80
C LEU A 288 15.63 22.41 15.20
N PHE A 289 15.71 21.09 15.38
CA PHE A 289 16.14 20.48 16.63
C PHE A 289 17.56 20.91 17.03
N GLY A 290 18.51 20.87 16.10
CA GLY A 290 19.90 21.30 16.33
C GLY A 290 20.00 22.77 16.74
N LEU A 291 19.26 23.66 16.06
CA LEU A 291 19.23 25.09 16.39
C LEU A 291 18.64 25.36 17.77
N LEU A 292 17.58 24.64 18.17
CA LEU A 292 16.99 24.76 19.51
C LEU A 292 17.94 24.26 20.61
N VAL A 293 18.63 23.14 20.36
CA VAL A 293 19.65 22.60 21.28
C VAL A 293 20.81 23.59 21.44
N ASP A 294 21.34 24.12 20.34
CA ASP A 294 22.44 25.09 20.38
C ASP A 294 22.02 26.39 21.10
N ALA A 295 20.82 26.90 20.81
CA ALA A 295 20.29 28.09 21.49
C ALA A 295 20.14 27.87 23.01
N ARG A 296 19.68 26.70 23.45
CA ARG A 296 19.60 26.34 24.87
C ARG A 296 20.97 26.25 25.52
N MET A 297 21.94 25.63 24.84
CA MET A 297 23.28 25.47 25.37
C MET A 297 24.01 26.82 25.54
N ARG A 298 23.74 27.78 24.65
CA ARG A 298 24.34 29.12 24.70
C ARG A 298 23.57 30.12 25.56
N ALA A 299 22.44 29.73 26.14
CA ALA A 299 21.69 30.58 27.05
C ALA A 299 22.56 30.97 28.26
N GLU A 300 22.38 32.21 28.73
CA GLU A 300 23.16 32.75 29.84
C GLU A 300 22.97 31.90 31.11
N GLY A 301 24.08 31.52 31.76
CA GLY A 301 24.07 30.66 32.94
C GLY A 301 23.82 29.17 32.67
N SER A 302 23.79 28.71 31.41
CA SER A 302 23.58 27.31 31.07
C SER A 302 24.78 26.43 31.49
N THR A 303 24.50 25.40 32.28
CA THR A 303 25.44 24.31 32.62
C THR A 303 25.10 23.01 31.88
N VAL A 304 24.24 23.10 30.86
CA VAL A 304 23.69 21.95 30.15
C VAL A 304 24.75 21.32 29.25
N THR A 305 25.04 20.03 29.48
CA THR A 305 25.96 19.27 28.63
C THR A 305 25.28 18.81 27.33
N ILE A 306 26.05 18.61 26.26
CA ILE A 306 25.53 18.06 24.98
C ILE A 306 24.79 16.73 25.21
N GLN A 307 25.35 15.85 26.05
CA GLN A 307 24.74 14.56 26.35
C GLN A 307 23.33 14.72 26.95
N SER A 308 23.16 15.67 27.88
CA SER A 308 21.85 15.95 28.47
C SER A 308 20.91 16.65 27.49
N ALA A 309 21.41 17.58 26.66
CA ALA A 309 20.62 18.34 25.71
C ALA A 309 20.11 17.51 24.53
N VAL A 310 20.89 16.51 24.10
CA VAL A 310 20.55 15.63 22.96
C VAL A 310 20.01 14.30 23.44
N GLY A 311 20.80 13.55 24.22
CA GLY A 311 20.46 12.18 24.62
C GLY A 311 19.27 12.08 25.58
N GLY A 312 19.09 13.09 26.44
CA GLY A 312 17.94 13.20 27.34
C GLY A 312 16.67 13.73 26.67
N ASN A 313 16.76 14.20 25.43
CA ASN A 313 15.66 14.89 24.76
C ASN A 313 14.77 13.90 23.98
N PRO A 314 13.46 13.80 24.27
CA PRO A 314 12.57 12.89 23.55
C PRO A 314 12.45 13.22 22.05
N ILE A 315 12.67 14.48 21.66
CA ILE A 315 12.63 14.92 20.26
C ILE A 315 13.71 14.21 19.44
N PHE A 316 14.92 14.06 19.99
CA PHE A 316 16.02 13.36 19.33
C PHE A 316 15.63 11.92 18.96
N TRP A 317 15.11 11.17 19.94
CA TRP A 317 14.75 9.76 19.74
C TRP A 317 13.56 9.59 18.80
N THR A 318 12.55 10.46 18.92
CA THR A 318 11.37 10.42 18.03
C THR A 318 11.74 10.75 16.58
N LEU A 319 12.60 11.74 16.34
CA LEU A 319 13.14 12.05 15.01
C LEU A 319 14.05 10.95 14.48
N LEU A 320 14.90 10.35 15.33
CA LEU A 320 15.76 9.23 14.96
C LEU A 320 14.94 8.02 14.52
N ILE A 321 13.93 7.63 15.29
CA ILE A 321 13.02 6.53 14.96
C ILE A 321 12.27 6.82 13.66
N ALA A 322 11.76 8.05 13.48
CA ALA A 322 11.09 8.44 12.24
C ALA A 322 12.04 8.37 11.03
N THR A 323 13.28 8.83 11.19
CA THR A 323 14.30 8.84 10.14
C THR A 323 14.67 7.42 9.73
N ILE A 324 14.99 6.55 10.70
CA ILE A 324 15.29 5.14 10.44
C ILE A 324 14.10 4.47 9.75
N SER A 325 12.87 4.75 10.18
CA SER A 325 11.66 4.17 9.61
C SER A 325 11.41 4.57 8.15
N VAL A 326 11.64 5.85 7.80
CA VAL A 326 11.47 6.34 6.42
C VAL A 326 12.63 5.89 5.53
N ALA A 327 13.85 5.82 6.07
CA ALA A 327 15.05 5.42 5.33
C ALA A 327 15.15 3.91 5.11
N SER A 328 14.64 3.08 6.03
CA SER A 328 14.85 1.63 5.99
C SER A 328 14.47 0.97 4.65
N PRO A 329 13.33 1.30 3.99
CA PRO A 329 12.99 0.66 2.73
C PRO A 329 14.00 0.97 1.61
N TRP A 330 14.67 2.14 1.67
CA TRP A 330 15.65 2.59 0.69
C TRP A 330 17.01 1.92 0.86
N ILE A 331 17.36 1.53 2.09
CA ILE A 331 18.57 0.72 2.36
C ILE A 331 18.48 -0.64 1.64
N TRP A 332 17.25 -1.18 1.51
CA TRP A 332 16.99 -2.43 0.78
C TRP A 332 16.58 -2.22 -0.69
N LEU A 333 16.81 -1.03 -1.25
CA LEU A 333 16.58 -0.78 -2.66
C LEU A 333 17.54 -1.61 -3.51
N ARG A 334 17.00 -2.45 -4.39
CA ARG A 334 17.80 -3.27 -5.30
C ARG A 334 17.08 -3.50 -6.60
N LYS A 335 17.86 -3.71 -7.67
CA LYS A 335 17.35 -4.09 -8.98
C LYS A 335 17.41 -5.61 -9.11
N VAL A 336 16.27 -6.26 -9.31
CA VAL A 336 16.15 -7.73 -9.36
C VAL A 336 15.81 -8.19 -10.77
N PRO A 337 16.31 -9.36 -11.20
CA PRO A 337 15.90 -9.98 -12.45
C PRO A 337 14.42 -10.37 -12.40
N VAL A 338 13.76 -10.27 -13.55
CA VAL A 338 12.35 -10.60 -13.72
C VAL A 338 12.20 -11.46 -14.95
N ASN A 339 11.53 -12.60 -14.81
CA ASN A 339 11.11 -13.40 -15.95
C ASN A 339 9.65 -13.07 -16.27
N ALA A 340 9.41 -12.57 -17.47
CA ALA A 340 8.10 -12.12 -17.90
C ALA A 340 7.40 -13.19 -18.74
N GLU A 341 6.18 -13.54 -18.33
CA GLU A 341 5.27 -14.45 -19.04
C GLU A 341 4.08 -13.62 -19.56
N PRO A 342 4.06 -13.24 -20.84
CA PRO A 342 2.91 -12.60 -21.46
C PRO A 342 1.71 -13.56 -21.46
N LEU A 343 0.60 -13.15 -20.85
CA LEU A 343 -0.64 -13.95 -20.84
C LEU A 343 -1.59 -13.53 -21.96
N SER A 344 -1.68 -12.21 -22.20
CA SER A 344 -2.48 -11.59 -23.25
C SER A 344 -2.02 -10.15 -23.47
N ASP A 345 -2.61 -9.45 -24.42
CA ASP A 345 -2.41 -8.00 -24.54
C ASP A 345 -2.83 -7.23 -23.27
N HIS A 346 -3.72 -7.80 -22.46
CA HIS A 346 -4.26 -7.14 -21.27
C HIS A 346 -3.55 -7.52 -19.97
N ALA A 347 -2.83 -8.65 -19.93
CA ALA A 347 -2.24 -9.15 -18.69
C ALA A 347 -0.87 -9.81 -18.90
N ILE A 348 0.01 -9.63 -17.92
CA ILE A 348 1.34 -10.22 -17.87
C ILE A 348 1.57 -10.80 -16.47
N ARG A 349 2.24 -11.94 -16.40
CA ARG A 349 2.73 -12.51 -15.15
C ARG A 349 4.23 -12.30 -15.07
N LEU A 350 4.71 -11.80 -13.94
CA LEU A 350 6.13 -11.53 -13.72
C LEU A 350 6.63 -12.41 -12.58
N HIS A 351 7.64 -13.23 -12.85
CA HIS A 351 8.25 -14.16 -11.89
C HIS A 351 9.54 -13.59 -11.30
N PHE A 352 9.71 -13.83 -10.00
CA PHE A 352 10.82 -13.36 -9.18
C PHE A 352 11.36 -14.51 -8.32
N THR A 353 12.68 -14.64 -8.23
CA THR A 353 13.35 -15.69 -7.45
C THR A 353 14.18 -15.15 -6.29
N TYR A 354 14.20 -13.83 -6.08
CA TYR A 354 15.11 -13.19 -5.12
C TYR A 354 14.71 -13.40 -3.64
N THR A 355 13.46 -13.82 -3.37
CA THR A 355 12.97 -14.08 -2.02
C THR A 355 11.69 -14.91 -2.04
N ASN A 356 11.36 -15.50 -0.90
CA ASN A 356 10.08 -16.16 -0.67
C ASN A 356 9.14 -15.24 0.08
N LEU A 357 7.95 -15.00 -0.48
CA LEU A 357 7.01 -14.05 0.11
C LEU A 357 6.26 -14.62 1.31
N PRO A 358 6.03 -13.82 2.37
CA PRO A 358 5.03 -14.14 3.37
C PRO A 358 3.62 -14.28 2.78
N LEU A 359 2.71 -14.92 3.51
CA LEU A 359 1.32 -15.11 3.09
C LEU A 359 0.64 -13.78 2.75
N CYS A 360 0.06 -13.69 1.54
CA CYS A 360 -0.67 -12.51 1.06
C CYS A 360 0.16 -11.21 1.10
N ALA A 361 1.48 -11.30 0.93
CA ALA A 361 2.35 -10.14 0.89
C ALA A 361 2.36 -9.48 -0.50
N ALA A 362 2.42 -8.15 -0.52
CA ALA A 362 2.47 -7.34 -1.72
C ALA A 362 3.86 -6.70 -1.86
N PRO A 363 4.74 -7.21 -2.74
CA PRO A 363 5.94 -6.49 -3.13
C PRO A 363 5.61 -5.20 -3.88
N ARG A 364 6.49 -4.20 -3.73
CA ARG A 364 6.45 -2.94 -4.49
C ARG A 364 7.53 -2.98 -5.57
N VAL A 365 7.11 -2.76 -6.81
CA VAL A 365 7.98 -2.76 -7.99
C VAL A 365 7.99 -1.39 -8.67
N SER A 366 9.08 -1.08 -9.34
CA SER A 366 9.25 0.17 -10.08
C SER A 366 10.25 -0.01 -11.23
N ASP A 367 10.04 0.66 -12.35
CA ASP A 367 11.06 0.89 -13.38
C ASP A 367 11.82 2.21 -13.14
N SER A 368 11.23 3.14 -12.38
CA SER A 368 11.74 4.48 -12.05
C SER A 368 11.69 4.73 -10.52
N PRO A 369 12.68 4.26 -9.74
CA PRO A 369 12.59 4.12 -8.28
C PRO A 369 12.45 5.46 -7.52
N LEU A 370 12.81 6.57 -8.14
CA LEU A 370 12.65 7.92 -7.57
C LEU A 370 11.28 8.53 -7.84
N LEU A 371 10.47 7.97 -8.75
CA LEU A 371 9.22 8.57 -9.25
C LEU A 371 7.99 7.74 -8.86
N GLU A 372 7.82 6.55 -9.40
CA GLU A 372 6.58 5.76 -9.24
C GLU A 372 6.84 4.38 -8.64
N TRP A 373 5.91 3.89 -7.82
CA TRP A 373 5.99 2.58 -7.16
C TRP A 373 4.63 1.90 -7.19
N HIS A 374 4.58 0.64 -7.64
CA HIS A 374 3.33 -0.11 -7.76
C HIS A 374 3.37 -1.37 -6.90
N ALA A 375 2.34 -1.57 -6.08
CA ALA A 375 2.19 -2.77 -5.27
C ALA A 375 1.31 -3.78 -6.00
N PHE A 376 1.77 -5.03 -6.09
CA PHE A 376 0.99 -6.16 -6.61
C PHE A 376 1.03 -7.28 -5.59
N ALA A 377 -0.03 -8.08 -5.50
CA ALA A 377 0.03 -9.26 -4.64
C ALA A 377 0.92 -10.31 -5.27
N GLY A 378 1.87 -10.80 -4.47
CA GLY A 378 2.73 -11.89 -4.90
C GLY A 378 2.06 -13.22 -4.62
N ILE A 379 1.98 -14.02 -5.67
CA ILE A 379 1.51 -15.40 -5.70
C ILE A 379 2.76 -16.27 -5.50
N PRO A 380 2.91 -16.93 -4.34
CA PRO A 380 4.04 -17.82 -4.11
C PRO A 380 4.06 -18.95 -5.15
N GLU A 381 5.24 -19.35 -5.60
CA GLU A 381 5.35 -20.52 -6.48
C GLU A 381 5.13 -21.83 -5.70
N GLN A 382 4.64 -22.86 -6.40
CA GLN A 382 4.27 -24.14 -5.79
C GLN A 382 5.48 -24.94 -5.30
N ASP A 383 6.63 -24.80 -5.97
CA ASP A 383 7.91 -25.38 -5.59
C ASP A 383 8.54 -24.71 -4.36
N GLY A 384 7.94 -23.61 -3.88
CA GLY A 384 8.40 -22.83 -2.75
C GLY A 384 9.58 -21.91 -3.04
N GLN A 385 10.01 -21.79 -4.31
CA GLN A 385 11.12 -20.94 -4.71
C GLN A 385 10.62 -19.72 -5.49
N GLY A 386 10.61 -18.58 -4.82
CA GLY A 386 10.19 -17.32 -5.41
C GLY A 386 8.69 -17.09 -5.38
N PHE A 387 8.25 -16.20 -6.26
CA PHE A 387 6.86 -15.79 -6.41
C PHE A 387 6.65 -15.16 -7.77
N SER A 388 5.39 -15.01 -8.15
CA SER A 388 4.98 -14.22 -9.31
C SER A 388 3.95 -13.16 -8.94
N ILE A 389 3.87 -12.10 -9.74
CA ILE A 389 2.80 -11.10 -9.65
C ILE A 389 2.01 -11.09 -10.94
N LEU A 390 0.69 -10.91 -10.82
CA LEU A 390 -0.21 -10.78 -11.95
C LEU A 390 -0.53 -9.30 -12.18
N VAL A 391 -0.12 -8.76 -13.32
CA VAL A 391 -0.32 -7.35 -13.68
C VAL A 391 -1.32 -7.28 -14.83
N SER A 392 -2.37 -6.48 -14.65
CA SER A 392 -3.34 -6.18 -15.72
C SER A 392 -3.27 -4.71 -16.10
N ARG A 393 -3.61 -4.41 -17.36
CA ARG A 393 -3.61 -3.07 -17.93
C ARG A 393 -4.65 -2.19 -17.23
N ALA A 394 -4.17 -1.23 -16.43
CA ALA A 394 -5.02 -0.30 -15.66
C ALA A 394 -4.62 1.17 -15.81
N GLY A 395 -3.40 1.46 -16.26
CA GLY A 395 -2.89 2.81 -16.49
C GLY A 395 -1.56 2.77 -17.27
N ASP A 396 -0.98 3.94 -17.50
CA ASP A 396 0.16 4.13 -18.42
C ASP A 396 1.35 3.25 -18.06
N TRP A 397 1.71 3.19 -16.77
CA TRP A 397 2.79 2.33 -16.28
C TRP A 397 2.56 0.85 -16.60
N THR A 398 1.39 0.31 -16.24
CA THR A 398 1.05 -1.10 -16.51
C THR A 398 0.93 -1.39 -18.01
N ALA A 399 0.43 -0.44 -18.81
CA ALA A 399 0.32 -0.60 -20.26
C ALA A 399 1.71 -0.64 -20.91
N LYS A 400 2.63 0.22 -20.47
CA LYS A 400 4.04 0.20 -20.87
C LYS A 400 4.70 -1.11 -20.50
N LEU A 401 4.53 -1.56 -19.26
CA LEU A 401 5.08 -2.83 -18.74
C LEU A 401 4.62 -4.05 -19.55
N ILE A 402 3.34 -4.10 -19.93
CA ILE A 402 2.79 -5.22 -20.72
C ILE A 402 3.30 -5.19 -22.16
N ARG A 403 3.36 -4.01 -22.79
CA ARG A 403 3.84 -3.88 -24.19
C ARG A 403 5.33 -4.15 -24.32
N ASN A 404 6.12 -3.71 -23.35
CA ASN A 404 7.57 -3.84 -23.34
C ASN A 404 8.02 -4.45 -22.00
N PRO A 405 7.94 -5.78 -21.84
CA PRO A 405 8.28 -6.45 -20.60
C PRO A 405 9.75 -6.21 -20.19
N PRO A 406 10.01 -5.71 -18.97
CA PRO A 406 11.37 -5.46 -18.51
C PRO A 406 12.05 -6.75 -18.04
N THR A 407 13.36 -6.87 -18.24
CA THR A 407 14.18 -7.97 -17.71
C THR A 407 14.61 -7.75 -16.26
N LYS A 408 14.52 -6.51 -15.77
CA LYS A 408 14.88 -6.13 -14.40
C LYS A 408 13.95 -5.06 -13.87
N LEU A 409 13.53 -5.18 -12.61
CA LEU A 409 12.72 -4.18 -11.89
C LEU A 409 13.36 -3.82 -10.56
N TRP A 410 13.11 -2.59 -10.10
CA TRP A 410 13.48 -2.16 -8.75
C TRP A 410 12.47 -2.67 -7.75
N VAL A 411 12.97 -3.22 -6.64
CA VAL A 411 12.21 -3.56 -5.45
C VAL A 411 12.81 -2.83 -4.26
N ARG A 412 11.98 -2.49 -3.29
CA ARG A 412 12.43 -1.87 -2.04
C ARG A 412 11.67 -2.43 -0.85
N GLY A 413 12.29 -2.34 0.31
CA GLY A 413 11.64 -2.70 1.55
C GLY A 413 11.30 -4.18 1.69
N ILE A 414 10.54 -4.47 2.73
CA ILE A 414 9.98 -5.78 3.03
C ILE A 414 8.54 -5.81 2.51
N PRO A 415 8.15 -6.85 1.74
CA PRO A 415 6.78 -7.02 1.26
C PRO A 415 5.75 -6.92 2.40
N THR A 416 4.71 -6.11 2.19
CA THR A 416 3.71 -5.82 3.22
C THR A 416 2.53 -6.77 3.14
N MET A 417 2.05 -7.27 4.28
CA MET A 417 0.89 -8.17 4.37
C MET A 417 -0.40 -7.42 4.02
N GLY A 418 -1.20 -8.02 3.13
CA GLY A 418 -2.49 -7.47 2.70
C GLY A 418 -3.69 -7.95 3.53
N VAL A 419 -4.87 -7.42 3.21
CA VAL A 419 -6.14 -7.72 3.91
C VAL A 419 -6.47 -9.23 3.96
N LEU A 420 -6.09 -9.99 2.93
CA LEU A 420 -6.33 -11.44 2.86
C LEU A 420 -5.49 -12.24 3.86
N HIS A 421 -4.41 -11.67 4.41
CA HIS A 421 -3.65 -12.30 5.49
C HIS A 421 -4.54 -12.62 6.72
N ILE A 422 -5.62 -11.86 6.91
CA ILE A 422 -6.55 -12.05 8.03
C ILE A 422 -7.66 -13.07 7.71
N ALA A 423 -7.83 -13.52 6.47
CA ALA A 423 -8.89 -14.47 6.12
C ALA A 423 -8.89 -15.77 6.95
N PRO A 424 -7.74 -16.38 7.32
CA PRO A 424 -7.68 -17.62 8.10
C PRO A 424 -8.27 -17.54 9.52
N ILE A 425 -8.51 -16.36 10.07
CA ILE A 425 -9.18 -16.25 11.39
C ILE A 425 -10.66 -16.65 11.31
N PHE A 426 -11.22 -16.76 10.11
CA PHE A 426 -12.59 -17.20 9.87
C PHE A 426 -12.64 -18.69 9.52
N LYS A 427 -13.62 -19.40 10.08
CA LYS A 427 -13.82 -20.84 9.85
C LYS A 427 -14.20 -21.13 8.40
N LYS A 428 -14.99 -20.24 7.79
CA LYS A 428 -15.38 -20.30 6.39
C LYS A 428 -15.56 -18.92 5.80
N VAL A 429 -15.03 -18.67 4.60
CA VAL A 429 -15.09 -17.36 3.94
C VAL A 429 -15.58 -17.45 2.50
N VAL A 430 -16.15 -16.35 2.01
CA VAL A 430 -16.34 -16.15 0.56
C VAL A 430 -15.26 -15.20 0.05
N LEU A 431 -14.55 -15.61 -1.00
CA LEU A 431 -13.52 -14.82 -1.66
C LEU A 431 -14.12 -14.30 -2.99
N VAL A 432 -14.27 -12.99 -3.09
CA VAL A 432 -14.82 -12.31 -4.26
C VAL A 432 -13.70 -11.57 -4.96
N ALA A 433 -13.52 -11.84 -6.24
CA ALA A 433 -12.48 -11.22 -7.06
C ALA A 433 -13.07 -10.62 -8.33
N THR A 434 -12.49 -9.52 -8.81
CA THR A 434 -12.74 -9.04 -10.17
C THR A 434 -11.45 -8.81 -10.95
N GLY A 435 -11.38 -9.26 -12.21
CA GLY A 435 -10.17 -9.14 -13.02
C GLY A 435 -8.94 -9.70 -12.30
N SER A 436 -7.85 -8.92 -12.23
CA SER A 436 -6.60 -9.29 -11.56
C SER A 436 -6.70 -9.39 -10.04
N GLY A 437 -7.84 -9.02 -9.45
CA GLY A 437 -8.14 -9.26 -8.05
C GLY A 437 -8.10 -10.75 -7.66
N ILE A 438 -8.06 -11.66 -8.65
CA ILE A 438 -7.83 -13.09 -8.43
C ILE A 438 -6.41 -13.40 -7.94
N GLY A 439 -5.41 -12.58 -8.29
CA GLY A 439 -4.02 -12.80 -7.87
C GLY A 439 -3.84 -12.86 -6.35
N PRO A 440 -4.32 -11.85 -5.58
CA PRO A 440 -4.32 -11.93 -4.12
C PRO A 440 -5.06 -13.15 -3.56
N VAL A 441 -6.17 -13.56 -4.19
CA VAL A 441 -6.93 -14.76 -3.77
C VAL A 441 -6.09 -16.03 -3.96
N LEU A 442 -5.40 -16.17 -5.11
CA LEU A 442 -4.49 -17.29 -5.34
C LEU A 442 -3.30 -17.27 -4.36
N SER A 443 -2.75 -16.09 -4.05
CA SER A 443 -1.68 -15.94 -3.05
C SER A 443 -2.06 -16.53 -1.68
N LEU A 444 -3.32 -16.37 -1.26
CA LEU A 444 -3.84 -16.98 -0.03
C LEU A 444 -3.92 -18.51 -0.14
N LEU A 445 -4.47 -19.00 -1.24
CA LEU A 445 -4.85 -20.40 -1.43
C LEU A 445 -3.64 -21.31 -1.71
N THR A 446 -2.55 -20.78 -2.28
CA THR A 446 -1.32 -21.56 -2.49
C THR A 446 -0.66 -21.97 -1.16
N LYS A 447 -0.71 -21.12 -0.13
CA LYS A 447 0.01 -21.34 1.13
C LYS A 447 -0.85 -21.89 2.27
N VAL A 448 -2.16 -21.68 2.23
CA VAL A 448 -3.05 -22.07 3.32
C VAL A 448 -4.31 -22.71 2.76
N LYS A 449 -4.60 -23.94 3.22
CA LYS A 449 -5.90 -24.55 3.02
C LYS A 449 -6.91 -23.88 3.95
N ILE A 450 -7.84 -23.13 3.37
CA ILE A 450 -8.96 -22.54 4.09
C ILE A 450 -10.27 -23.05 3.49
N ASN A 451 -11.29 -23.24 4.34
CA ASN A 451 -12.63 -23.53 3.86
C ASN A 451 -13.19 -22.24 3.22
N CYS A 452 -13.29 -22.23 1.90
CA CYS A 452 -13.74 -21.04 1.20
C CYS A 452 -14.65 -21.37 0.02
N ARG A 453 -15.32 -20.32 -0.47
CA ARG A 453 -16.03 -20.31 -1.75
C ARG A 453 -15.55 -19.16 -2.60
N ILE A 454 -15.33 -19.38 -3.88
CA ILE A 454 -14.77 -18.37 -4.79
C ILE A 454 -15.86 -17.86 -5.73
N LEU A 455 -15.96 -16.54 -5.84
CA LEU A 455 -16.73 -15.83 -6.86
C LEU A 455 -15.77 -14.92 -7.63
N TRP A 456 -15.51 -15.24 -8.89
CA TRP A 456 -14.61 -14.46 -9.74
C TRP A 456 -15.35 -13.92 -10.95
N SER A 457 -15.30 -12.60 -11.15
CA SER A 457 -15.97 -11.92 -12.27
C SER A 457 -14.95 -11.16 -13.13
N THR A 458 -14.85 -11.50 -14.41
CA THR A 458 -13.91 -10.86 -15.33
C THR A 458 -14.37 -10.98 -16.79
N PRO A 459 -14.04 -10.04 -17.69
CA PRO A 459 -14.23 -10.26 -19.13
C PRO A 459 -13.25 -11.34 -19.63
N ASN A 460 -13.72 -12.22 -20.52
CA ASN A 460 -12.93 -13.23 -21.22
C ASN A 460 -11.86 -13.90 -20.33
N PRO A 461 -12.25 -14.60 -19.24
CA PRO A 461 -11.34 -15.07 -18.20
C PRO A 461 -10.16 -15.87 -18.75
N GLU A 462 -10.44 -16.88 -19.58
CA GLU A 462 -9.42 -17.75 -20.16
C GLU A 462 -8.51 -17.01 -21.15
N ALA A 463 -9.06 -16.20 -22.06
CA ALA A 463 -8.27 -15.42 -23.00
C ALA A 463 -7.42 -14.33 -22.32
N THR A 464 -7.83 -13.83 -21.15
CA THR A 464 -7.11 -12.77 -20.43
C THR A 464 -6.02 -13.33 -19.52
N TYR A 465 -6.31 -14.43 -18.81
CA TYR A 465 -5.50 -14.95 -17.71
C TYR A 465 -4.93 -16.35 -17.94
N SER A 466 -5.17 -16.96 -19.11
CA SER A 466 -4.85 -18.35 -19.46
C SER A 466 -5.67 -19.41 -18.71
N SER A 467 -5.73 -20.62 -19.28
CA SER A 467 -6.38 -21.78 -18.67
C SER A 467 -5.74 -22.18 -17.34
N SER A 468 -4.42 -21.95 -17.17
CA SER A 468 -3.70 -22.30 -15.94
C SER A 468 -4.25 -21.58 -14.70
N VAL A 469 -4.66 -20.31 -14.84
CA VAL A 469 -5.26 -19.54 -13.74
C VAL A 469 -6.66 -20.07 -13.42
N ILE A 470 -7.43 -20.45 -14.44
CA ILE A 470 -8.75 -21.07 -14.26
C ILE A 470 -8.63 -22.39 -13.51
N ASP A 471 -7.69 -23.24 -13.92
CA ASP A 471 -7.44 -24.54 -13.27
C ASP A 471 -7.04 -24.36 -11.81
N ASN A 472 -6.18 -23.39 -11.49
CA ASN A 472 -5.81 -23.07 -10.11
C ASN A 472 -7.02 -22.64 -9.26
N VAL A 473 -7.95 -21.86 -9.83
CA VAL A 473 -9.18 -21.45 -9.13
C VAL A 473 -10.09 -22.65 -8.89
N CYS A 474 -10.33 -23.48 -9.91
CA CYS A 474 -11.16 -24.68 -9.81
C CYS A 474 -10.53 -25.74 -8.88
N HIS A 475 -9.20 -25.82 -8.81
CA HIS A 475 -8.51 -26.69 -7.86
C HIS A 475 -8.72 -26.24 -6.42
N ALA A 476 -8.69 -24.92 -6.17
CA ALA A 476 -8.88 -24.37 -4.83
C ALA A 476 -10.35 -24.40 -4.38
N ASP A 477 -11.31 -24.23 -5.29
CA ASP A 477 -12.73 -24.42 -5.06
C ASP A 477 -13.37 -25.13 -6.28
N PRO A 478 -13.63 -26.44 -6.21
CA PRO A 478 -14.22 -27.21 -7.32
C PRO A 478 -15.60 -26.73 -7.78
N ALA A 479 -16.30 -25.95 -6.96
CA ALA A 479 -17.54 -25.31 -7.37
C ALA A 479 -17.44 -23.77 -7.34
N ALA A 480 -16.25 -23.24 -7.61
CA ALA A 480 -16.03 -21.82 -7.84
C ALA A 480 -16.99 -21.27 -8.91
N ILE A 481 -17.50 -20.07 -8.70
CA ILE A 481 -18.35 -19.37 -9.65
C ILE A 481 -17.47 -18.42 -10.46
N ILE A 482 -17.21 -18.75 -11.73
CA ILE A 482 -16.43 -17.94 -12.66
C ILE A 482 -17.39 -17.30 -13.68
N ILE A 483 -17.52 -15.98 -13.61
CA ILE A 483 -18.46 -15.20 -14.44
C ILE A 483 -17.69 -14.48 -15.54
N ASN A 484 -17.95 -14.89 -16.80
CA ASN A 484 -17.46 -14.17 -17.97
C ASN A 484 -18.36 -12.98 -18.29
N THR A 485 -17.92 -11.78 -17.93
CA THR A 485 -18.72 -10.55 -18.12
C THR A 485 -18.86 -10.09 -19.57
N SER A 486 -18.05 -10.64 -20.50
CA SER A 486 -18.19 -10.37 -21.93
C SER A 486 -19.43 -11.03 -22.52
N VAL A 487 -19.88 -12.13 -21.91
CA VAL A 487 -21.06 -12.91 -22.35
C VAL A 487 -22.27 -12.55 -21.49
N SER A 488 -22.09 -12.53 -20.16
CA SER A 488 -23.17 -12.36 -19.19
C SER A 488 -23.50 -10.91 -18.82
N GLY A 489 -22.69 -9.94 -19.28
CA GLY A 489 -22.75 -8.57 -18.79
C GLY A 489 -22.17 -8.42 -17.38
N ARG A 490 -22.35 -7.24 -16.76
CA ARG A 490 -21.84 -6.98 -15.41
C ARG A 490 -22.81 -7.53 -14.36
N PRO A 491 -22.38 -8.46 -13.48
CA PRO A 491 -23.26 -9.05 -12.49
C PRO A 491 -23.58 -8.09 -11.34
N ASP A 492 -24.72 -8.33 -10.67
CA ASP A 492 -24.96 -7.77 -9.34
C ASP A 492 -24.13 -8.51 -8.30
N LEU A 493 -22.88 -8.06 -8.14
CA LEU A 493 -21.95 -8.62 -7.17
C LEU A 493 -22.44 -8.47 -5.72
N VAL A 494 -23.37 -7.57 -5.42
CA VAL A 494 -23.96 -7.48 -4.07
C VAL A 494 -24.83 -8.72 -3.80
N ASN A 495 -25.72 -9.04 -4.74
CA ASN A 495 -26.62 -10.19 -4.61
C ASN A 495 -25.85 -11.50 -4.62
N GLN A 496 -24.97 -11.70 -5.60
CA GLN A 496 -24.23 -12.95 -5.74
C GLN A 496 -23.31 -13.23 -4.56
N SER A 497 -22.62 -12.20 -4.06
CA SER A 497 -21.76 -12.35 -2.88
C SER A 497 -22.60 -12.69 -1.64
N TYR A 498 -23.78 -12.07 -1.49
CA TYR A 498 -24.69 -12.37 -0.38
C TYR A 498 -25.23 -13.79 -0.45
N GLU A 499 -25.68 -14.21 -1.63
CA GLU A 499 -26.25 -15.54 -1.83
C GLU A 499 -25.23 -16.63 -1.58
N LEU A 500 -24.01 -16.48 -2.12
CA LEU A 500 -22.91 -17.42 -1.87
C LEU A 500 -22.53 -17.45 -0.39
N TYR A 501 -22.55 -16.30 0.28
CA TYR A 501 -22.32 -16.19 1.72
C TYR A 501 -23.39 -16.94 2.53
N ALA A 502 -24.67 -16.75 2.20
CA ALA A 502 -25.78 -17.40 2.88
C ALA A 502 -25.81 -18.92 2.64
N LYS A 503 -25.75 -19.37 1.38
CA LYS A 503 -25.77 -20.79 1.01
C LYS A 503 -24.60 -21.56 1.59
N SER A 504 -23.43 -20.93 1.66
CA SER A 504 -22.22 -21.61 2.14
C SER A 504 -22.09 -21.60 3.66
N GLY A 505 -22.88 -20.81 4.40
CA GLY A 505 -22.70 -20.64 5.85
C GLY A 505 -21.37 -19.96 6.20
N ALA A 506 -20.88 -19.08 5.33
CA ALA A 506 -19.63 -18.36 5.57
C ALA A 506 -19.77 -17.36 6.72
N GLU A 507 -18.66 -17.08 7.41
CA GLU A 507 -18.62 -16.12 8.51
C GLU A 507 -18.26 -14.71 8.04
N ALA A 508 -17.56 -14.59 6.92
CA ALA A 508 -17.11 -13.34 6.33
C ALA A 508 -16.92 -13.43 4.80
N ILE A 509 -16.89 -12.26 4.17
CA ILE A 509 -16.57 -12.08 2.75
C ILE A 509 -15.31 -11.24 2.62
N PHE A 510 -14.40 -11.62 1.74
CA PHE A 510 -13.27 -10.78 1.33
C PHE A 510 -13.44 -10.44 -0.14
N ILE A 511 -13.44 -9.15 -0.47
CA ILE A 511 -13.55 -8.67 -1.87
C ILE A 511 -12.26 -7.98 -2.31
N ILE A 512 -11.73 -8.41 -3.45
CA ILE A 512 -10.61 -7.79 -4.14
C ILE A 512 -11.09 -7.31 -5.51
N SER A 513 -11.29 -5.99 -5.63
CA SER A 513 -11.81 -5.37 -6.84
C SER A 513 -11.31 -3.93 -6.96
N ASN A 514 -11.69 -3.23 -8.04
CA ASN A 514 -11.41 -1.81 -8.20
C ASN A 514 -12.14 -0.94 -7.15
N PRO A 515 -11.77 0.35 -6.97
CA PRO A 515 -12.34 1.21 -5.95
C PRO A 515 -13.88 1.34 -6.01
N ARG A 516 -14.44 1.44 -7.22
CA ARG A 516 -15.87 1.66 -7.42
C ARG A 516 -16.70 0.45 -7.01
N VAL A 517 -16.31 -0.74 -7.48
CA VAL A 517 -16.99 -1.99 -7.17
C VAL A 517 -16.82 -2.31 -5.70
N THR A 518 -15.60 -2.22 -5.16
CA THR A 518 -15.31 -2.43 -3.74
C THR A 518 -16.22 -1.58 -2.85
N ARG A 519 -16.30 -0.26 -3.10
CA ARG A 519 -17.16 0.63 -2.30
C ARG A 519 -18.64 0.24 -2.39
N THR A 520 -19.12 -0.12 -3.58
CA THR A 520 -20.52 -0.50 -3.82
C THR A 520 -20.88 -1.77 -3.06
N VAL A 521 -20.05 -2.81 -3.18
CA VAL A 521 -20.30 -4.12 -2.57
C VAL A 521 -20.13 -4.08 -1.07
N VAL A 522 -19.06 -3.44 -0.56
CA VAL A 522 -18.84 -3.27 0.89
C VAL A 522 -20.00 -2.53 1.54
N TYR A 523 -20.43 -1.39 0.98
CA TYR A 523 -21.58 -0.65 1.51
C TYR A 523 -22.88 -1.46 1.41
N GLY A 524 -23.10 -2.14 0.27
CA GLY A 524 -24.27 -2.98 0.03
C GLY A 524 -24.44 -4.08 1.08
N LEU A 525 -23.34 -4.69 1.51
CA LEU A 525 -23.33 -5.84 2.43
C LEU A 525 -23.18 -5.43 3.89
N GLU A 526 -22.29 -4.49 4.26
CA GLU A 526 -22.18 -4.00 5.65
C GLU A 526 -23.49 -3.36 6.12
N SER A 527 -24.22 -2.68 5.23
CA SER A 527 -25.54 -2.12 5.56
C SER A 527 -26.62 -3.14 5.86
N ARG A 528 -26.38 -4.41 5.53
CA ARG A 528 -27.22 -5.57 5.83
C ARG A 528 -26.65 -6.41 6.97
N GLY A 529 -25.53 -5.99 7.56
CA GLY A 529 -24.88 -6.67 8.67
C GLY A 529 -24.01 -7.86 8.27
N VAL A 530 -23.72 -8.00 6.97
CA VAL A 530 -22.81 -9.03 6.45
C VAL A 530 -21.37 -8.57 6.66
N PRO A 531 -20.50 -9.38 7.28
CA PRO A 531 -19.10 -9.03 7.46
C PRO A 531 -18.37 -9.11 6.14
N ILE A 532 -17.84 -7.98 5.70
CA ILE A 532 -17.07 -7.88 4.46
C ILE A 532 -15.82 -7.04 4.66
N PHE A 533 -14.72 -7.49 4.07
CA PHE A 533 -13.41 -6.87 4.16
C PHE A 533 -12.82 -6.68 2.77
N ALA A 534 -12.09 -5.58 2.56
CA ALA A 534 -11.58 -5.20 1.25
C ALA A 534 -10.30 -4.36 1.41
N PRO A 535 -9.42 -4.30 0.39
CA PRO A 535 -8.29 -3.38 0.41
C PRO A 535 -8.79 -1.93 0.43
N ILE A 536 -7.98 -1.04 1.00
CA ILE A 536 -8.22 0.40 0.99
C ILE A 536 -7.36 1.03 -0.10
N PHE A 537 -7.94 2.02 -0.77
CA PHE A 537 -7.27 2.82 -1.78
C PHE A 537 -6.79 4.12 -1.14
N ASP A 538 -5.76 4.00 -0.30
CA ASP A 538 -5.15 5.11 0.43
C ASP A 538 -3.63 5.23 0.26
N SER A 539 -3.13 4.68 -0.85
CA SER A 539 -1.80 4.97 -1.40
C SER A 539 -1.50 6.47 -1.44
#